data_AF-A0A0W0SVC1-F1
#
_entry.id   AF-A0A0W0SVC1-F1
#
_cell.length_a   1.000
_cell.length_b   1.000
_cell.length_c   1.000
_cell.angle_alpha   90.00
_cell.angle_beta   90.00
_cell.angle_gamma   90.00
#
_symmetry.space_group_name_H-M   'P 1'
#
loop_
_entity.id
_entity.type
_entity.pdbx_description
1 polymer ?
#
loop_
_entity_poly.entity_id
_entity_poly.type
_entity_poly.pdbx_seq_one_letter_code
_entity_poly.pdbx_strand_id
1 'polypeptide(L)' 'MEQNDIVIVAAKRTPMGAMLGTLSGLSAPELGAVAHRAVIEQAGIAPAEIDEVISGCVLQAG' A
#
# COMPACT_ATOMS: atom_id res chain seq x y z
N MET A 1 4.69 -15.40 -23.03
CA MET A 1 3.80 -15.02 -21.91
C MET A 1 2.43 -15.44 -22.35
N GLU A 2 1.85 -16.39 -21.63
CA GLU A 2 0.45 -16.73 -21.87
C GLU A 2 -0.40 -15.59 -21.30
N GLN A 3 -1.58 -15.32 -21.88
CA GLN A 3 -2.40 -14.18 -21.44
C GLN A 3 -2.89 -14.27 -19.98
N ASN A 4 -2.66 -15.39 -19.30
CA ASN A 4 -3.17 -15.66 -17.95
C ASN A 4 -2.07 -15.72 -16.88
N ASP A 5 -0.86 -15.22 -17.18
CA ASP A 5 0.24 -15.15 -16.22
C ASP A 5 0.00 -14.04 -15.18
N ILE A 6 0.17 -14.34 -13.89
CA ILE A 6 0.08 -13.35 -12.82
C ILE A 6 1.42 -12.63 -12.69
N VAL A 7 1.40 -11.30 -12.74
CA VAL A 7 2.62 -10.46 -12.72
C VAL A 7 2.56 -9.39 -11.64
N ILE A 8 3.72 -9.04 -11.08
CA ILE A 8 3.88 -7.90 -10.15
C ILE A 8 4.38 -6.72 -10.97
N VAL A 9 3.55 -5.68 -11.11
CA VAL A 9 3.86 -4.51 -11.96
C VAL A 9 4.49 -3.34 -11.21
N ALA A 10 4.27 -3.25 -9.89
CA ALA A 10 4.79 -2.17 -9.05
C ALA A 10 4.89 -2.59 -7.58
N ALA A 11 5.75 -1.92 -6.82
CA ALA A 11 5.91 -2.16 -5.39
C ALA A 11 6.44 -0.90 -4.68
N LYS A 12 5.70 -0.42 -3.68
CA LYS A 12 6.10 0.69 -2.80
C LYS A 12 5.79 0.37 -1.35
N ARG A 13 6.49 1.05 -0.44
CA ARG A 13 6.27 1.00 1.01
C ARG A 13 6.56 2.35 1.64
N THR A 14 6.00 2.58 2.82
CA THR A 14 6.44 3.67 3.70
C THR A 14 7.81 3.35 4.32
N PRO A 15 8.53 4.37 4.83
CA PRO A 15 9.62 4.16 5.76
C PRO A 15 9.15 3.43 7.02
N MET A 16 10.02 2.63 7.62
CA MET A 16 9.75 1.97 8.89
C MET A 16 10.08 2.95 10.03
N GLY A 17 9.11 3.22 10.89
CA GLY A 17 9.29 4.02 12.10
C GLY A 17 9.68 3.16 13.31
N ALA A 18 10.31 3.78 14.30
CA ALA A 18 10.44 3.20 15.63
C ALA A 18 9.13 3.35 16.42
N MET A 19 8.90 2.46 17.39
CA MET A 19 7.78 2.58 18.33
C MET A 19 7.86 3.93 19.06
N LEU A 20 6.73 4.66 19.10
CA LEU A 20 6.65 6.04 19.64
C LEU A 20 7.61 7.05 18.95
N GLY A 21 8.07 6.76 17.74
CA GLY A 21 8.97 7.62 16.97
C GLY A 21 8.25 8.64 16.07
N THR A 22 8.93 9.08 15.01
CA THR A 22 8.46 10.16 14.10
C THR A 22 7.12 9.88 13.41
N LEU A 23 6.75 8.62 13.22
CA LEU A 23 5.49 8.23 12.58
C LEU A 23 4.35 7.96 13.57
N SER A 24 4.58 8.17 14.88
CA SER A 24 3.60 7.85 15.93
C SER A 24 2.31 8.67 15.88
N GLY A 25 2.33 9.82 15.22
CA GLY A 25 1.13 10.64 15.01
C GLY A 25 0.23 10.20 13.84
N LEU A 26 0.62 9.15 13.10
CA LEU A 26 -0.14 8.64 11.95
C LEU A 26 -0.80 7.30 12.31
N SER A 27 -2.06 7.15 11.92
CA SER A 27 -2.77 5.87 12.01
C SER A 27 -2.28 4.88 10.94
N ALA A 28 -2.53 3.59 11.17
CA ALA A 28 -2.17 2.55 10.22
C ALA A 28 -2.84 2.74 8.82
N PRO A 29 -4.13 3.13 8.71
CA PRO A 29 -4.73 3.43 7.41
C PRO A 29 -4.09 4.61 6.69
N GLU A 30 -3.63 5.66 7.40
CA GLU A 30 -2.94 6.79 6.78
C GLU A 30 -1.60 6.37 6.16
N LEU A 31 -0.83 5.55 6.88
CA LEU A 31 0.41 4.97 6.37
C LEU A 31 0.14 4.06 5.16
N GLY A 32 -0.90 3.24 5.22
CA GLY A 32 -1.34 2.39 4.10
C GLY A 32 -1.76 3.20 2.88
N ALA A 33 -2.52 4.28 3.07
CA ALA A 33 -2.97 5.16 2.00
C ALA A 33 -1.80 5.82 1.26
N VAL A 34 -0.74 6.21 1.97
CA VAL A 34 0.50 6.74 1.35
C VAL A 34 1.16 5.67 0.48
N ALA A 35 1.30 4.44 0.99
CA ALA A 35 1.88 3.34 0.23
C ALA A 35 1.05 2.99 -1.03
N HIS A 36 -0.29 2.96 -0.90
CA HIS A 36 -1.19 2.68 -2.01
C HIS A 36 -1.15 3.75 -3.09
N ARG A 37 -1.19 5.04 -2.73
CA ARG A 37 -1.08 6.13 -3.72
C ARG A 37 0.22 6.03 -4.52
N ALA A 38 1.34 5.79 -3.83
CA ALA A 38 2.65 5.69 -4.48
C ALA A 38 2.77 4.46 -5.40
N VAL A 39 2.18 3.31 -5.05
CA VAL A 39 2.24 2.12 -5.91
C VAL A 39 1.33 2.24 -7.13
N ILE A 40 0.16 2.87 -6.99
CA ILE A 40 -0.75 3.13 -8.12
C ILE A 40 -0.09 4.10 -9.10
N GLU A 41 0.53 5.17 -8.60
CA GLU A 41 1.31 6.10 -9.43
C GLU A 41 2.48 5.40 -10.15
N GLN A 42 3.22 4.53 -9.45
CA GLN A 42 4.30 3.75 -10.08
C GLN A 42 3.77 2.77 -11.14
N ALA A 43 2.61 2.16 -10.90
CA ALA A 43 1.98 1.23 -11.83
C ALA A 43 1.44 1.95 -13.08
N GLY A 44 1.17 3.25 -13.00
CA GLY A 44 0.67 4.05 -14.12
C GLY A 44 -0.78 3.74 -14.50
N ILE A 45 -1.57 3.20 -13.56
CA ILE A 45 -2.97 2.83 -13.76
C ILE A 45 -3.91 3.86 -13.12
N ALA A 46 -5.12 3.97 -13.65
CA ALA A 46 -6.18 4.74 -13.02
C ALA A 46 -6.73 3.97 -11.80
N PRO A 47 -7.07 4.64 -10.69
CA PRO A 47 -7.67 3.98 -9.52
C PRO A 47 -8.96 3.20 -9.82
N ALA A 48 -9.68 3.58 -10.87
CA ALA A 48 -10.92 2.91 -11.32
C ALA A 48 -10.67 1.55 -12.00
N GLU A 49 -9.43 1.22 -12.35
CA GLU A 49 -9.05 -0.07 -12.95
C GLU A 49 -8.76 -1.15 -11.90
N ILE A 50 -8.83 -0.81 -10.61
CA ILE A 50 -8.55 -1.74 -9.51
C ILE A 50 -9.86 -2.41 -9.10
N ASP A 51 -9.94 -3.73 -9.29
CA ASP A 51 -11.11 -4.52 -8.88
C ASP A 51 -11.17 -4.76 -7.36
N GLU A 52 -10.02 -5.03 -6.73
CA GLU A 52 -9.94 -5.40 -5.32
C GLU A 52 -8.65 -4.91 -4.65
N VAL A 53 -8.75 -4.53 -3.38
CA VAL A 53 -7.61 -4.17 -2.52
C VAL A 53 -7.65 -5.01 -1.25
N ILE A 54 -6.56 -5.74 -1.01
CA ILE A 54 -6.38 -6.55 0.21
C ILE A 54 -5.29 -5.88 1.06
N SER A 55 -5.63 -5.50 2.29
CA SER A 55 -4.71 -4.83 3.22
C SER A 55 -4.69 -5.53 4.58
N GLY A 56 -3.49 -5.90 5.02
CA GLY A 56 -3.27 -6.60 6.30
C GLY A 56 -2.90 -5.63 7.42
N CYS A 57 -3.58 -5.74 8.57
CA CYS A 57 -3.23 -5.01 9.80
C CYS A 57 -3.49 -5.90 11.01
N VAL A 58 -2.46 -6.13 11.84
CA VAL A 58 -2.53 -7.09 12.96
C VAL A 58 -3.32 -6.52 14.15
N LEU A 59 -3.08 -5.26 14.51
CA LEU A 59 -3.72 -4.60 15.65
C LEU A 59 -4.44 -3.33 15.17
N GLN A 60 -5.72 -3.47 14.79
CA GLN A 60 -6.50 -2.35 14.27
C GLN A 60 -7.02 -1.40 15.36
N ALA A 61 -7.06 -1.85 16.62
CA ALA A 61 -7.53 -1.09 17.76
C ALA A 61 -6.40 -0.39 18.55
N GLY A 62 -5.20 -0.33 17.97
CA GLY A 62 -4.02 0.30 18.57
C GLY A 62 -4.07 1.82 18.56
#